data_AF-A0A3B7A882-F1
#
_entry.id   AF-A0A3B7A882-F1
#
_cell.length_a   1.000
_cell.length_b   1.000
_cell.length_c   1.000
_cell.angle_alpha   90.00
_cell.angle_beta   90.00
_cell.angle_gamma   90.00
#
_symmetry.space_group_name_H-M   'P 1'
#
loop_
_entity.id
_entity.type
_entity.pdbx_description
1 polymer ?
#
loop_
_entity_poly.entity_id
_entity_poly.type
_entity_poly.pdbx_seq_one_letter_code
_entity_poly.pdbx_strand_id
1 'polypeptide(L)'
;MAWQSVVFDPSKMASASVDVSSELVAHWLANGELPPALVTGHKLIDFEHCFLLSIIADLRRVCSNYTGQSDCGTCSDDLQGQCESLVVGMLGDLFAFILDHFKTEEAVMRESLLLMVDRNICEAHMEDHAAISSKVQEIVSSLDSRHVVARIRELDALLTRWLVNHIALHDQILMRWISRDDSMHKHL
;
A
#
# COMPACT_ATOMS: atom_id res chain seq x y z
N MET A 1 6.40 27.32 5.91
CA MET A 1 6.22 26.18 6.82
C MET A 1 7.21 25.12 6.38
N ALA A 2 8.10 24.67 7.26
CA ALA A 2 8.97 23.55 6.96
C ALA A 2 8.14 22.26 7.15
N TRP A 3 8.00 21.46 6.10
CA TRP A 3 7.36 20.15 6.20
C TRP A 3 8.39 19.18 6.77
N GLN A 4 7.96 18.31 7.68
CA GLN A 4 8.85 17.33 8.29
C GLN A 4 8.92 16.11 7.38
N SER A 5 10.13 15.71 6.95
CA SER A 5 10.34 14.46 6.21
C SER A 5 10.10 13.29 7.14
N VAL A 6 9.10 12.47 6.84
CA VAL A 6 8.78 11.24 7.58
C VAL A 6 8.82 10.10 6.57
N VAL A 7 9.58 9.05 6.87
CA VAL A 7 9.58 7.79 6.12
C VAL A 7 8.92 6.75 7.03
N PHE A 8 8.00 5.95 6.50
CA PHE A 8 7.44 4.84 7.24
C PHE A 8 8.54 3.83 7.56
N ASP A 9 8.60 3.38 8.82
CA ASP A 9 9.55 2.37 9.29
C ASP A 9 8.81 1.03 9.41
N PRO A 10 8.97 0.11 8.44
CA PRO A 10 8.27 -1.17 8.45
C PRO A 10 8.69 -2.09 9.59
N SER A 11 9.84 -1.83 10.24
CA SER A 11 10.36 -2.66 11.33
C SER A 11 9.70 -2.38 12.68
N LYS A 12 8.97 -1.26 12.84
CA LYS A 12 8.31 -0.86 14.09
C LYS A 12 6.85 -1.33 14.23
N MET A 13 6.46 -2.38 13.50
CA MET A 13 5.09 -2.95 13.49
C MET A 13 4.69 -3.58 14.83
N ALA A 14 4.35 -2.77 15.85
CA ALA A 14 3.69 -3.24 17.08
C ALA A 14 2.16 -3.37 16.91
N SER A 15 1.53 -4.16 17.78
CA SER A 15 0.22 -4.83 17.69
C SER A 15 -1.06 -3.98 17.60
N ALA A 16 -0.99 -2.66 17.36
CA ALA A 16 -2.15 -1.78 17.29
C ALA A 16 -2.88 -1.78 15.92
N SER A 17 -2.44 -2.59 14.94
CA SER A 17 -2.80 -2.43 13.52
C SER A 17 -3.98 -3.26 13.01
N VAL A 18 -4.52 -4.18 13.81
CA VAL A 18 -5.55 -5.11 13.31
C VAL A 18 -6.88 -4.39 13.09
N ASP A 19 -7.23 -3.42 13.95
CA ASP A 19 -8.49 -2.67 13.86
C ASP A 19 -8.58 -1.80 12.60
N VAL A 20 -7.56 -0.96 12.37
CA VAL A 20 -7.51 -0.07 11.18
C VAL A 20 -7.51 -0.88 9.88
N SER A 21 -6.82 -2.02 9.88
CA SER A 21 -6.80 -2.94 8.74
C SER A 21 -8.17 -3.52 8.44
N SER A 22 -8.92 -3.91 9.48
CA SER A 22 -10.25 -4.48 9.34
C SER A 22 -11.26 -3.45 8.81
N GLU A 23 -11.24 -2.22 9.33
CA GLU A 23 -12.18 -1.15 8.93
C GLU A 23 -12.00 -0.71 7.48
N LEU A 24 -10.75 -0.54 7.03
CA LEU A 24 -10.43 -0.07 5.70
C LEU A 24 -10.98 -1.01 4.61
N VAL A 25 -10.68 -2.30 4.76
CA VAL A 25 -11.16 -3.32 3.83
C VAL A 25 -12.65 -3.57 3.98
N ALA A 26 -13.21 -3.46 5.19
CA ALA A 26 -14.67 -3.55 5.37
C ALA A 26 -15.41 -2.44 4.61
N HIS A 27 -14.89 -1.21 4.63
CA HIS A 27 -15.44 -0.11 3.85
C HIS A 27 -15.37 -0.39 2.35
N TRP A 28 -14.20 -0.82 1.85
CA TRP A 28 -14.02 -1.20 0.44
C TRP A 28 -15.01 -2.29 0.02
N LEU A 29 -15.14 -3.35 0.81
CA LEU A 29 -16.04 -4.46 0.51
C LEU A 29 -17.52 -4.05 0.50
N ALA A 30 -17.89 -3.06 1.31
CA ALA A 30 -19.27 -2.58 1.40
C ALA A 30 -19.64 -1.62 0.24
N ASN A 31 -18.71 -0.75 -0.16
CA ASN A 31 -19.02 0.38 -1.04
C ASN A 31 -18.34 0.30 -2.41
N GLY A 32 -17.25 -0.45 -2.55
CA GLY A 32 -16.43 -0.48 -3.77
C GLY A 32 -15.68 0.83 -4.04
N GLU A 33 -15.49 1.64 -3.00
CA GLU A 33 -14.89 2.97 -3.06
C GLU A 33 -13.80 3.14 -1.99
N LEU A 34 -12.88 4.08 -2.23
CA LEU A 34 -11.91 4.50 -1.22
C LEU A 34 -12.61 5.14 -0.03
N PRO A 35 -12.18 4.83 1.21
CA PRO A 35 -12.58 5.59 2.38
C PRO A 35 -12.24 7.07 2.20
N PRO A 36 -13.10 8.01 2.64
CA PRO A 36 -12.88 9.44 2.43
C PRO A 36 -11.52 9.96 2.92
N ALA A 37 -10.94 9.33 3.94
CA ALA A 37 -9.62 9.70 4.47
C ALA A 37 -8.46 9.38 3.51
N LEU A 38 -8.65 8.46 2.56
CA LEU A 38 -7.65 8.06 1.58
C LEU A 38 -7.84 8.72 0.21
N VAL A 39 -8.91 9.50 0.03
CA VAL A 39 -9.16 10.21 -1.22
C VAL A 39 -8.21 11.40 -1.32
N THR A 40 -7.35 11.38 -2.33
CA THR A 40 -6.38 12.44 -2.63
C THR A 40 -7.00 13.56 -3.48
N GLY A 41 -8.06 13.24 -4.23
CA GLY A 41 -8.72 14.14 -5.17
C GLY A 41 -8.15 14.06 -6.59
N HIS A 42 -7.08 13.27 -6.81
CA HIS A 42 -6.49 13.04 -8.11
C HIS A 42 -6.97 11.69 -8.67
N LYS A 43 -7.80 11.74 -9.71
CA LYS A 43 -8.55 10.57 -10.21
C LYS A 43 -7.70 9.34 -10.53
N LEU A 44 -6.52 9.53 -11.14
CA LEU A 44 -5.65 8.41 -11.48
C LEU A 44 -5.04 7.76 -10.23
N ILE A 45 -4.57 8.59 -9.29
CA ILE A 45 -3.95 8.12 -8.04
C ILE A 45 -5.00 7.46 -7.15
N ASP A 46 -6.20 8.06 -7.04
CA ASP A 46 -7.32 7.46 -6.31
C ASP A 46 -7.76 6.13 -6.94
N PHE A 47 -7.76 6.02 -8.28
CA PHE A 47 -8.01 4.74 -8.95
C PHE A 47 -6.91 3.71 -8.61
N GLU A 48 -5.65 4.13 -8.56
CA GLU A 48 -4.54 3.25 -8.24
C GLU A 48 -4.60 2.75 -6.78
N HIS A 49 -4.96 3.63 -5.84
CA HIS A 49 -5.20 3.27 -4.43
C HIS A 49 -6.37 2.30 -4.26
N CYS A 50 -7.47 2.46 -5.01
CA CYS A 50 -8.56 1.48 -5.05
C CYS A 50 -8.03 0.09 -5.45
N PHE A 51 -7.16 0.02 -6.44
CA PHE A 51 -6.59 -1.24 -6.89
C PHE A 51 -5.71 -1.89 -5.81
N LEU A 52 -4.88 -1.12 -5.12
CA LEU A 52 -4.10 -1.62 -3.97
C LEU A 52 -5.00 -2.18 -2.85
N LEU A 53 -6.11 -1.50 -2.54
CA LEU A 53 -7.10 -2.01 -1.59
C LEU A 53 -7.74 -3.32 -2.05
N SER A 54 -8.01 -3.46 -3.36
CA SER A 54 -8.57 -4.69 -3.89
C SER A 54 -7.64 -5.89 -3.72
N ILE A 55 -6.32 -5.69 -3.93
CA ILE A 55 -5.30 -6.72 -3.67
C ILE A 55 -5.29 -7.13 -2.19
N ILE A 56 -5.33 -6.15 -1.28
CA ILE A 56 -5.37 -6.42 0.17
C ILE A 56 -6.63 -7.23 0.53
N ALA A 57 -7.78 -6.86 -0.03
CA ALA A 57 -9.03 -7.58 0.19
C ALA A 57 -8.97 -9.02 -0.35
N ASP A 58 -8.35 -9.21 -1.52
CA ASP A 58 -8.19 -10.53 -2.12
C ASP A 58 -7.20 -11.42 -1.34
N LEU A 59 -6.15 -10.84 -0.73
CA LEU A 59 -5.20 -11.61 0.09
C LEU A 59 -5.93 -12.32 1.23
N ARG A 60 -6.90 -11.64 1.86
CA ARG A 60 -7.74 -12.20 2.93
C ARG A 60 -8.63 -13.33 2.45
N ARG A 61 -8.96 -13.39 1.16
CA ARG A 61 -9.84 -14.43 0.57
C ARG A 61 -9.09 -15.70 0.23
N VAL A 62 -7.76 -15.66 0.09
CA VAL A 62 -6.96 -16.85 -0.22
C VAL A 62 -7.12 -17.93 0.85
N CYS A 63 -7.24 -17.54 2.13
CA CYS A 63 -7.49 -18.44 3.23
C CYS A 63 -8.85 -18.14 3.89
N SER A 64 -9.76 -19.11 3.88
CA SER A 64 -11.10 -18.98 4.47
C SER A 64 -11.09 -18.67 5.97
N ASN A 65 -10.01 -19.01 6.69
CA ASN A 65 -9.81 -18.72 8.11
C ASN A 65 -8.48 -18.00 8.38
N TYR A 66 -8.16 -16.96 7.59
CA TYR A 66 -6.88 -16.29 7.68
C TYR A 66 -6.59 -15.63 9.05
N THR A 67 -7.62 -15.31 9.84
CA THR A 67 -7.48 -14.72 11.18
C THR A 67 -7.34 -15.76 12.29
N GLY A 68 -8.04 -16.88 12.20
CA GLY A 68 -8.13 -17.87 13.28
C GLY A 68 -7.09 -18.98 13.21
N GLN A 69 -6.47 -19.21 12.05
CA GLN A 69 -5.57 -20.34 11.82
C GLN A 69 -4.09 -19.94 12.02
N SER A 70 -3.35 -20.63 12.88
CA SER A 70 -1.93 -20.33 13.14
C SER A 70 -1.04 -20.59 11.92
N ASP A 71 -1.20 -21.77 11.33
CA ASP A 71 -0.43 -22.30 10.21
C ASP A 71 -1.31 -23.20 9.33
N CYS A 72 -0.80 -23.60 8.16
CA CYS A 72 -1.53 -24.39 7.17
C CYS A 72 -1.38 -25.91 7.37
N GLY A 73 -0.80 -26.38 8.48
CA GLY A 73 -0.48 -27.80 8.68
C GLY A 73 -1.69 -28.75 8.78
N THR A 74 -2.89 -28.22 9.02
CA THR A 74 -4.15 -29.00 8.99
C THR A 74 -4.81 -29.03 7.62
N CYS A 75 -4.30 -28.28 6.64
CA CYS A 75 -4.76 -28.28 5.26
C CYS A 75 -4.09 -29.42 4.49
N SER A 76 -4.75 -29.95 3.45
CA SER A 76 -4.10 -30.90 2.53
C SER A 76 -2.95 -30.24 1.77
N ASP A 77 -1.97 -31.03 1.35
CA ASP A 77 -0.83 -30.55 0.56
C ASP A 77 -1.27 -29.84 -0.72
N ASP A 78 -2.30 -30.36 -1.40
CA ASP A 78 -2.90 -29.72 -2.58
C ASP A 78 -3.47 -28.32 -2.26
N LEU A 79 -4.12 -28.15 -1.11
CA LEU A 79 -4.67 -26.86 -0.71
C LEU A 79 -3.57 -25.88 -0.32
N GLN A 80 -2.53 -26.36 0.38
CA GLN A 80 -1.37 -25.55 0.73
C GLN A 80 -0.68 -25.01 -0.53
N GLY A 81 -0.40 -25.88 -1.51
CA GLY A 81 0.23 -25.49 -2.77
C GLY A 81 -0.65 -24.57 -3.63
N GLN A 82 -1.97 -24.74 -3.60
CA GLN A 82 -2.90 -23.82 -4.27
C GLN A 82 -2.90 -22.43 -3.62
N CYS A 83 -3.00 -22.35 -2.30
CA CYS A 83 -2.95 -21.06 -1.59
C CYS A 83 -1.62 -20.36 -1.80
N GLU A 84 -0.50 -21.09 -1.74
CA GLU A 84 0.83 -20.55 -2.03
C GLU A 84 0.91 -19.98 -3.45
N SER A 85 0.48 -20.75 -4.45
CA SER A 85 0.50 -20.33 -5.85
C SER A 85 -0.36 -19.09 -6.09
N LEU A 86 -1.53 -19.00 -5.44
CA LEU A 86 -2.39 -17.82 -5.49
C LEU A 86 -1.69 -16.59 -4.89
N VAL A 87 -1.10 -16.72 -3.70
CA VAL A 87 -0.36 -15.62 -3.07
C VAL A 87 0.80 -15.17 -3.95
N VAL A 88 1.59 -16.10 -4.50
CA VAL A 88 2.71 -15.78 -5.41
C VAL A 88 2.23 -15.03 -6.65
N GLY A 89 1.13 -15.48 -7.28
CA GLY A 89 0.55 -14.81 -8.44
C GLY A 89 0.11 -13.38 -8.12
N MET A 90 -0.66 -13.21 -7.04
CA MET A 90 -1.12 -11.90 -6.58
C MET A 90 0.01 -10.95 -6.23
N LEU A 91 1.11 -11.46 -5.67
CA LEU A 91 2.30 -10.67 -5.38
C LEU A 91 3.01 -10.20 -6.64
N GLY A 92 3.06 -11.03 -7.69
CA GLY A 92 3.56 -10.62 -8.99
C GLY A 92 2.76 -9.45 -9.56
N ASP A 93 1.43 -9.55 -9.51
CA ASP A 93 0.52 -8.48 -9.96
C ASP A 93 0.69 -7.21 -9.11
N LEU A 94 0.78 -7.36 -7.78
CA LEU A 94 1.04 -6.25 -6.85
C LEU A 94 2.35 -5.54 -7.18
N PHE A 95 3.45 -6.27 -7.40
CA PHE A 95 4.75 -5.67 -7.67
C PHE A 95 4.75 -4.92 -9.01
N ALA A 96 4.19 -5.52 -10.05
CA ALA A 96 4.09 -4.85 -11.34
C ALA A 96 3.30 -3.54 -11.21
N PHE A 97 2.18 -3.60 -10.51
CA PHE A 97 1.31 -2.45 -10.30
C PHE A 97 1.94 -1.36 -9.44
N ILE A 98 2.48 -1.71 -8.28
CA ILE A 98 2.99 -0.73 -7.30
C ILE A 98 4.18 0.06 -7.86
N LEU A 99 5.02 -0.59 -8.69
CA LEU A 99 6.12 0.08 -9.37
C LEU A 99 5.64 1.08 -10.41
N ASP A 100 4.51 0.83 -11.06
CA ASP A 100 3.92 1.78 -12.02
C ASP A 100 3.23 2.93 -11.30
N HIS A 101 2.53 2.66 -10.19
CA HIS A 101 2.00 3.70 -9.30
C HIS A 101 3.09 4.65 -8.78
N PHE A 102 4.21 4.11 -8.27
CA PHE A 102 5.35 4.94 -7.84
C PHE A 102 5.91 5.80 -8.96
N LYS A 103 6.03 5.26 -10.18
CA LYS A 103 6.48 6.05 -11.34
C LYS A 103 5.50 7.17 -11.66
N THR A 104 4.19 6.92 -11.56
CA THR A 104 3.16 7.95 -11.76
C THR A 104 3.39 9.10 -10.79
N GLU A 105 3.52 8.82 -9.49
CA GLU A 105 3.68 9.85 -8.47
C GLU A 105 5.03 10.57 -8.55
N GLU A 106 6.12 9.85 -8.83
CA GLU A 106 7.44 10.44 -9.02
C GLU A 106 7.51 11.33 -10.27
N ALA A 107 6.80 10.97 -11.34
CA ALA A 107 6.63 11.83 -12.50
C ALA A 107 5.89 13.12 -12.12
N VAL A 108 4.78 12.99 -11.38
CA VAL A 108 3.99 14.12 -10.89
C VAL A 108 4.81 15.03 -9.96
N MET A 109 5.64 14.47 -9.07
CA MET A 109 6.58 15.24 -8.22
C MET A 109 7.57 16.06 -9.05
N ARG A 110 8.08 15.49 -10.15
CA ARG A 110 9.03 16.15 -11.04
C ARG A 110 8.37 17.24 -11.88
N GLU A 111 7.22 16.94 -12.46
CA GLU A 111 6.48 17.82 -13.37
C GLU A 111 5.85 19.01 -12.65
N SER A 112 5.44 18.84 -11.40
CA SER A 112 4.92 19.93 -10.55
C SER A 112 6.00 20.84 -9.96
N LEU A 113 7.27 20.64 -10.31
CA LEU A 113 8.44 21.36 -9.78
C LEU A 113 8.63 21.25 -8.26
N LEU A 114 7.86 20.41 -7.56
CA LEU A 114 8.00 20.21 -6.11
C LEU A 114 9.43 19.81 -5.75
N LEU A 115 10.05 18.94 -6.56
CA LEU A 115 11.43 18.50 -6.37
C LEU A 115 12.45 19.66 -6.36
N MET A 116 12.18 20.76 -7.08
CA MET A 116 13.06 21.94 -7.08
C MET A 116 12.84 22.84 -5.86
N VAL A 117 11.67 22.75 -5.22
CA VAL A 117 11.29 23.59 -4.08
C VAL A 117 11.61 22.90 -2.76
N ASP A 118 11.24 21.63 -2.62
CA ASP A 118 11.44 20.86 -1.40
C ASP A 118 11.88 19.43 -1.74
N ARG A 119 13.18 19.33 -2.03
CA ARG A 119 13.83 18.06 -2.37
C ARG A 119 13.70 17.02 -1.25
N ASN A 120 13.73 17.44 0.01
CA ASN A 120 13.69 16.52 1.14
C ASN A 120 12.34 15.78 1.24
N ILE A 121 11.23 16.45 0.91
CA ILE A 121 9.91 15.80 0.86
C ILE A 121 9.90 14.72 -0.24
N CYS A 122 10.38 15.05 -1.44
CA CYS A 122 10.41 14.09 -2.54
C CYS A 122 11.36 12.91 -2.27
N GLU A 123 12.53 13.17 -1.66
CA GLU A 123 13.45 12.09 -1.28
C GLU A 123 12.83 11.18 -0.23
N ALA A 124 12.17 11.72 0.79
CA ALA A 124 11.46 10.91 1.79
C ALA A 124 10.33 10.08 1.16
N HIS A 125 9.60 10.64 0.19
CA HIS A 125 8.57 9.93 -0.56
C HIS A 125 9.16 8.73 -1.32
N MET A 126 10.23 8.95 -2.11
CA MET A 126 10.91 7.88 -2.86
C MET A 126 11.56 6.84 -1.94
N GLU A 127 12.09 7.26 -0.78
CA GLU A 127 12.62 6.35 0.23
C GLU A 127 11.52 5.45 0.82
N ASP A 128 10.31 5.99 1.00
CA ASP A 128 9.16 5.22 1.45
C ASP A 128 8.76 4.13 0.44
N HIS A 129 8.72 4.47 -0.86
CA HIS A 129 8.53 3.52 -1.96
C HIS A 129 9.55 2.38 -1.94
N ALA A 130 10.83 2.72 -1.74
CA ALA A 130 11.91 1.74 -1.67
C ALA A 130 11.77 0.85 -0.43
N ALA A 131 11.41 1.43 0.72
CA ALA A 131 11.27 0.72 1.98
C ALA A 131 10.13 -0.32 1.93
N ILE A 132 8.96 0.06 1.43
CA ILE A 132 7.84 -0.88 1.29
C ILE A 132 8.17 -1.99 0.28
N SER A 133 8.78 -1.64 -0.86
CA SER A 133 9.17 -2.61 -1.89
C SER A 133 10.12 -3.65 -1.32
N SER A 134 11.13 -3.21 -0.56
CA SER A 134 12.08 -4.10 0.09
C SER A 134 11.41 -4.99 1.12
N LYS A 135 10.50 -4.45 1.94
CA LYS A 135 9.83 -5.23 2.99
C LYS A 135 8.86 -6.27 2.43
N VAL A 136 8.12 -5.94 1.36
CA VAL A 136 7.29 -6.92 0.66
C VAL A 136 8.17 -8.04 0.12
N GLN A 137 9.27 -7.73 -0.58
CA GLN A 137 10.19 -8.75 -1.11
C GLN A 137 10.77 -9.67 -0.02
N GLU A 138 11.11 -9.12 1.15
CA GLU A 138 11.56 -9.92 2.29
C GLU A 138 10.49 -10.95 2.70
N ILE A 139 9.23 -10.51 2.88
CA ILE A 139 8.13 -11.41 3.25
C ILE A 139 7.94 -12.49 2.18
N VAL A 140 7.92 -12.10 0.89
CA VAL A 140 7.76 -13.02 -0.24
C VAL A 140 8.89 -14.04 -0.30
N SER A 141 10.14 -13.63 -0.08
CA SER A 141 11.29 -14.53 -0.08
C SER A 141 11.26 -15.60 1.02
N SER A 142 10.42 -15.39 2.03
CA SER A 142 10.19 -16.29 3.16
C SER A 142 8.87 -17.07 3.06
N LEU A 143 8.23 -17.08 1.89
CA LEU A 143 7.04 -17.90 1.64
C LEU A 143 7.37 -19.38 1.78
N ASP A 144 6.49 -20.09 2.48
CA ASP A 144 6.53 -21.51 2.73
C ASP A 144 5.10 -22.03 2.78
N SER A 145 4.83 -23.15 2.11
CA SER A 145 3.49 -23.72 1.93
C SER A 145 2.77 -23.97 3.26
N ARG A 146 3.51 -24.28 4.33
CA ARG A 146 2.97 -24.53 5.66
C ARG A 146 2.65 -23.24 6.43
N HIS A 147 3.20 -22.10 6.01
CA HIS A 147 3.04 -20.81 6.69
C HIS A 147 2.40 -19.73 5.81
N VAL A 148 1.78 -20.09 4.68
CA VAL A 148 1.11 -19.16 3.77
C VAL A 148 0.14 -18.23 4.51
N VAL A 149 -0.65 -18.77 5.43
CA VAL A 149 -1.62 -17.97 6.21
C VAL A 149 -0.95 -16.91 7.10
N ALA A 150 0.24 -17.20 7.63
CA ALA A 150 1.00 -16.21 8.40
C ALA A 150 1.54 -15.10 7.49
N ARG A 151 2.02 -15.45 6.30
CA ARG A 151 2.51 -14.50 5.30
C ARG A 151 1.40 -13.61 4.76
N ILE A 152 0.20 -14.15 4.55
CA ILE A 152 -1.00 -13.36 4.22
C ILE A 152 -1.28 -12.30 5.28
N ARG A 153 -1.26 -12.67 6.57
CA ARG A 153 -1.50 -11.71 7.67
C ARG A 153 -0.41 -10.63 7.76
N GLU A 154 0.85 -11.01 7.56
CA GLU A 154 1.95 -10.05 7.57
C GLU A 154 1.86 -9.07 6.40
N LEU A 155 1.56 -9.55 5.19
CA LEU A 155 1.33 -8.72 4.01
C LEU A 155 0.12 -7.80 4.21
N ASP A 156 -1.02 -8.32 4.66
CA ASP A 156 -2.23 -7.54 4.95
C ASP A 156 -1.93 -6.38 5.91
N ALA A 157 -1.28 -6.69 7.03
CA ALA A 157 -0.97 -5.71 8.06
C ALA A 157 0.13 -4.73 7.64
N LEU A 158 1.05 -5.13 6.77
CA LEU A 158 2.08 -4.27 6.20
C LEU A 158 1.45 -3.29 5.19
N LEU A 159 0.79 -3.82 4.17
CA LEU A 159 0.25 -3.06 3.05
C LEU A 159 -0.82 -2.09 3.51
N THR A 160 -1.71 -2.50 4.41
CA THR A 160 -2.76 -1.60 4.91
C THR A 160 -2.19 -0.43 5.69
N ARG A 161 -1.24 -0.68 6.60
CA ARG A 161 -0.60 0.39 7.37
C ARG A 161 0.19 1.32 6.48
N TRP A 162 0.97 0.75 5.57
CA TRP A 162 1.74 1.53 4.61
C TRP A 162 0.81 2.41 3.79
N LEU A 163 -0.23 1.86 3.16
CA LEU A 163 -1.18 2.62 2.33
C LEU A 163 -1.80 3.80 3.07
N VAL A 164 -2.29 3.59 4.31
CA VAL A 164 -2.89 4.66 5.11
C VAL A 164 -1.88 5.76 5.44
N ASN A 165 -0.67 5.38 5.89
CA ASN A 165 0.34 6.33 6.30
C ASN A 165 0.94 7.06 5.11
N HIS A 166 1.22 6.34 4.03
CA HIS A 166 1.82 6.85 2.81
C HIS A 166 0.94 7.93 2.19
N ILE A 167 -0.34 7.62 1.97
CA ILE A 167 -1.31 8.59 1.44
C ILE A 167 -1.37 9.85 2.31
N ALA A 168 -1.45 9.68 3.63
CA ALA A 168 -1.58 10.80 4.55
C ALA A 168 -0.32 11.68 4.61
N LEU A 169 0.87 11.07 4.55
CA LEU A 169 2.15 11.73 4.74
C LEU A 169 2.80 12.20 3.44
N HIS A 170 2.44 11.63 2.30
CA HIS A 170 3.10 11.89 1.03
C HIS A 170 2.09 12.36 -0.03
N ASP A 171 1.12 11.54 -0.41
CA ASP A 171 0.29 11.79 -1.59
C ASP A 171 -0.64 12.99 -1.38
N GLN A 172 -1.18 13.13 -0.17
CA GLN A 172 -1.96 14.31 0.19
C GLN A 172 -1.13 15.59 0.16
N ILE A 173 0.15 15.54 0.51
CA ILE A 173 1.04 16.71 0.41
C ILE A 173 1.26 17.06 -1.06
N LEU A 174 1.57 16.06 -1.88
CA LEU A 174 1.76 16.21 -3.32
C LEU A 174 0.51 16.79 -3.98
N MET A 175 -0.69 16.30 -3.66
CA MET A 175 -1.94 16.82 -4.24
C MET A 175 -2.26 18.24 -3.79
N ARG A 176 -1.97 18.59 -2.53
CA ARG A 176 -2.10 19.97 -2.06
C ARG A 176 -1.14 20.91 -2.80
N TRP A 177 0.07 20.45 -3.11
CA TRP A 177 1.04 21.22 -3.90
C TRP A 177 0.50 21.50 -5.31
N ILE A 178 0.08 20.46 -6.03
CA ILE A 178 -0.43 20.56 -7.40
C ILE A 178 -1.67 21.45 -7.45
N SER A 179 -2.62 21.26 -6.52
CA SER A 179 -3.84 22.07 -6.46
C SER A 179 -3.55 23.56 -6.27
N ARG A 180 -2.48 23.89 -5.53
CA ARG A 180 -2.02 25.28 -5.37
C ARG A 180 -1.40 25.81 -6.66
N ASP A 181 -0.57 25.02 -7.33
CA ASP A 181 0.07 25.43 -8.58
C ASP A 181 -0.95 25.71 -9.68
N ASP A 182 -1.95 24.84 -9.85
CA ASP A 182 -3.07 25.04 -10.76
C ASP A 182 -3.85 26.33 -10.49
N SER A 183 -4.03 26.69 -9.21
CA SER A 183 -4.72 27.92 -8.83
C SER A 183 -3.91 29.17 -9.20
N MET A 184 -2.58 29.11 -9.14
CA MET A 184 -1.71 30.22 -9.52
C MET A 184 -1.68 30.41 -11.04
N HIS A 185 -1.68 29.32 -11.80
CA HIS A 185 -1.72 29.39 -13.27
C HIS A 185 -3.07 29.88 -13.82
N LYS A 186 -4.19 29.67 -13.10
CA LYS A 186 -5.52 30.19 -13.49
C LYS A 186 -5.73 31.69 -13.26
N HIS A 187 -4.79 32.36 -12.57
CA HIS A 187 -4.88 33.79 -12.24
C HIS A 187 -3.88 34.67 -13.01
N LEU A 188 -3.20 34.11 -14.01
CA LEU A 188 -2.37 34.81 -15.01
C LEU A 188 -3.10 34.86 -16.36
#